data_AF-A0A445HAT8-F1
#
_entry.id   AF-A0A445HAT8-F1
#
_cell.length_a   1.000
_cell.length_b   1.000
_cell.length_c   1.000
_cell.angle_alpha   90.00
_cell.angle_beta   90.00
_cell.angle_gamma   90.00
#
_symmetry.space_group_name_H-M   'P 1'
#
loop_
_entity.id
_entity.type
_entity.pdbx_description
1 polymer ?
#
loop_
_entity_poly.entity_id
_entity_poly.type
_entity_poly.pdbx_seq_one_letter_code
_entity_poly.pdbx_strand_id
1 'polypeptide(L)'
;MAHASNKIKSINGSKEAFKLAVRITGLWFVGTPNKSEQVKMIIIDSHGDEIHIVCKQDRLKSWKADFMENCTYVMHNFKVMKNDGQFKVCDHQYKLAFTGVTIIRQSDLEDLPFKKYKFVEFTNVIVGHFQPELLVGKLNCNLFN
;
A
#
# COMPACT_ATOMS: atom_id res chain seq x y z
N MET A 1 -27.62 3.47 -8.81
CA MET A 1 -27.14 2.73 -7.63
C MET A 1 -25.62 2.76 -7.61
N ALA A 2 -25.00 3.28 -6.56
CA ALA A 2 -23.54 3.24 -6.43
C ALA A 2 -23.12 1.79 -6.14
N HIS A 3 -22.38 1.15 -7.05
CA HIS A 3 -21.79 -0.15 -6.78
C HIS A 3 -20.91 -0.07 -5.52
N ALA A 4 -21.15 -0.99 -4.58
CA ALA A 4 -20.37 -1.14 -3.37
C ALA A 4 -18.89 -1.37 -3.69
N SER A 5 -18.01 -0.74 -2.92
CA SER A 5 -16.56 -0.95 -3.03
C SER A 5 -16.19 -2.37 -2.63
N ASN A 6 -15.19 -2.94 -3.30
CA ASN A 6 -14.61 -4.23 -2.96
C ASN A 6 -13.74 -4.12 -1.69
N LYS A 7 -13.61 -5.24 -0.99
CA LYS A 7 -12.74 -5.38 0.19
C LYS A 7 -11.34 -5.77 -0.24
N ILE A 8 -10.32 -5.25 0.42
CA ILE A 8 -8.92 -5.57 0.12
C ILE A 8 -8.68 -7.07 0.27
N LYS A 9 -9.18 -7.69 1.34
CA LYS A 9 -9.05 -9.14 1.59
C LYS A 9 -9.63 -10.04 0.50
N SER A 10 -10.53 -9.51 -0.35
CA SER A 10 -11.11 -10.26 -1.48
C SER A 10 -10.25 -10.21 -2.75
N ILE A 11 -9.18 -9.41 -2.75
CA ILE A 11 -8.29 -9.26 -3.90
C ILE A 11 -7.49 -10.55 -4.08
N ASN A 12 -7.65 -11.14 -5.26
CA ASN A 12 -6.95 -12.32 -5.70
C ASN A 12 -6.53 -12.15 -7.16
N GLY A 13 -5.80 -13.13 -7.70
CA GLY A 13 -5.34 -13.09 -9.08
C GLY A 13 -6.40 -13.37 -10.15
N SER A 14 -7.68 -13.62 -9.80
CA SER A 14 -8.70 -14.04 -10.77
C SER A 14 -9.65 -12.94 -11.21
N LYS A 15 -9.77 -11.85 -10.46
CA LYS A 15 -10.67 -10.73 -10.80
C LYS A 15 -9.87 -9.55 -11.37
N GLU A 16 -10.36 -8.99 -12.47
CA GLU A 16 -9.66 -7.92 -13.19
C GLU A 16 -10.15 -6.50 -12.82
N ALA A 17 -11.37 -6.37 -12.31
CA ALA A 17 -11.97 -5.08 -11.94
C ALA A 17 -12.24 -4.99 -10.45
N PHE A 18 -11.47 -4.13 -9.76
CA PHE A 18 -11.70 -3.75 -8.37
C PHE A 18 -11.97 -2.25 -8.28
N LYS A 19 -12.98 -1.88 -7.48
CA LYS A 19 -13.20 -0.52 -7.01
C LYS A 19 -12.99 -0.49 -5.51
N LEU A 20 -12.02 0.28 -5.04
CA LEU A 20 -11.63 0.35 -3.64
C LEU A 20 -11.92 1.75 -3.09
N ALA A 21 -12.43 1.80 -1.86
CA ALA A 21 -12.59 3.02 -1.08
C ALA A 21 -11.60 2.94 0.08
N VAL A 22 -10.58 3.79 0.09
CA VAL A 22 -9.37 3.59 0.89
C VAL A 22 -8.77 4.88 1.43
N ARG A 23 -8.01 4.77 2.51
CA ARG A 23 -7.10 5.82 3.00
C ARG A 23 -5.66 5.44 2.66
N ILE A 24 -4.85 6.41 2.25
CA ILE A 24 -3.40 6.21 2.11
C ILE A 24 -2.76 6.32 3.50
N THR A 25 -2.09 5.26 3.98
CA THR A 25 -1.45 5.22 5.32
C THR A 25 0.08 5.22 5.26
N GLY A 26 0.63 5.14 4.07
CA GLY A 26 2.06 5.33 3.81
C GLY A 26 2.27 5.71 2.36
N LEU A 27 3.18 6.63 2.09
CA LEU A 27 3.51 7.15 0.76
C LEU A 27 5.01 7.47 0.69
N TRP A 28 5.73 6.87 -0.25
CA TRP A 28 7.16 7.16 -0.43
C TRP A 28 7.61 7.01 -1.87
N PHE A 29 8.66 7.74 -2.20
CA PHE A 29 9.26 7.82 -3.53
C PHE A 29 10.55 7.01 -3.55
N VAL A 30 10.75 6.21 -4.59
CA VAL A 30 11.89 5.31 -4.76
C VAL A 30 12.52 5.57 -6.12
N GLY A 31 13.77 6.04 -6.13
CA GLY A 31 14.58 6.08 -7.35
C GLY A 31 14.92 4.67 -7.81
N THR A 32 14.90 4.46 -9.13
CA THR A 32 15.27 3.18 -9.75
C THR A 32 16.62 3.29 -10.48
N PRO A 33 17.31 2.17 -10.73
CA PRO A 33 18.56 2.16 -11.49
C PRO A 33 18.46 2.82 -12.87
N ASN A 34 17.27 2.79 -13.48
CA ASN A 34 17.02 3.36 -14.81
C ASN A 34 16.76 4.88 -14.78
N LYS A 35 17.12 5.57 -13.69
CA LYS A 35 16.85 7.00 -13.45
C LYS A 35 15.36 7.38 -13.50
N SER A 36 14.46 6.40 -13.44
CA SER A 36 13.04 6.64 -13.24
C SER A 36 12.69 6.55 -11.77
N GLU A 37 11.59 7.17 -11.38
CA GLU A 37 11.08 7.12 -10.03
C GLU A 37 9.84 6.22 -9.96
N GLN A 38 9.63 5.62 -8.80
CA GLN A 38 8.40 4.91 -8.46
C GLN A 38 7.84 5.53 -7.20
N VAL A 39 6.52 5.62 -7.12
CA VAL A 39 5.87 5.88 -5.83
C VAL A 39 5.25 4.59 -5.38
N LYS A 40 5.42 4.35 -4.10
CA LYS A 40 4.85 3.23 -3.39
C LYS A 40 3.94 3.78 -2.31
N MET A 41 2.82 3.11 -2.11
CA MET A 41 1.88 3.51 -1.08
C MET A 41 1.25 2.30 -0.42
N ILE A 42 0.89 2.45 0.85
CA ILE A 42 0.04 1.51 1.59
C ILE A 42 -1.34 2.14 1.66
N ILE A 43 -2.34 1.36 1.29
CA ILE A 43 -3.74 1.75 1.43
C ILE A 43 -4.45 0.82 2.39
N ILE A 44 -5.45 1.35 3.09
CA ILE A 44 -6.28 0.61 4.04
C ILE A 44 -7.76 0.79 3.68
N ASP A 45 -8.54 -0.29 3.77
CA ASP A 45 -10.00 -0.24 3.61
C ASP A 45 -10.73 -0.11 4.96
N SER A 46 -12.06 -0.11 4.93
CA SER A 46 -12.90 0.03 6.12
C SER A 46 -12.74 -1.11 7.14
N HIS A 47 -12.21 -2.26 6.73
CA HIS A 47 -11.99 -3.40 7.63
C HIS A 47 -10.61 -3.36 8.28
N GLY A 48 -9.76 -2.40 7.88
CA GLY A 48 -8.39 -2.31 8.33
C GLY A 48 -7.44 -3.25 7.60
N ASP A 49 -7.88 -3.86 6.50
CA ASP A 49 -7.02 -4.68 5.65
C ASP A 49 -6.13 -3.75 4.81
N GLU A 50 -4.83 -4.05 4.75
CA GLU A 50 -3.84 -3.23 4.05
C GLU A 50 -3.32 -3.92 2.79
N ILE A 51 -3.09 -3.14 1.74
CA ILE A 51 -2.42 -3.63 0.53
C ILE A 51 -1.44 -2.59 -0.01
N HIS A 52 -0.32 -3.09 -0.53
CA HIS A 52 0.72 -2.29 -1.15
C HIS A 52 0.37 -1.99 -2.60
N ILE A 53 0.58 -0.74 -3.02
CA ILE A 53 0.47 -0.28 -4.40
C ILE A 53 1.83 0.22 -4.87
N VAL A 54 2.18 -0.17 -6.10
CA VAL A 54 3.37 0.34 -6.81
C VAL A 54 2.93 1.10 -8.06
N CYS A 55 3.45 2.30 -8.25
CA CYS A 55 3.24 3.05 -9.48
C CYS A 55 4.57 3.53 -10.06
N LYS A 56 4.74 3.30 -11.36
CA LYS A 56 5.93 3.70 -12.13
C LYS A 56 5.69 5.04 -12.84
N GLN A 57 6.69 5.92 -12.80
CA GLN A 57 6.62 7.28 -13.31
C GLN A 57 6.26 7.40 -14.80
N ASP A 58 6.61 6.43 -15.64
CA ASP A 58 6.30 6.42 -17.08
C ASP A 58 4.79 6.46 -17.37
N ARG A 59 3.96 6.15 -16.37
CA ARG A 59 2.51 6.04 -16.52
C ARG A 59 1.71 7.18 -15.91
N LEU A 60 2.34 8.13 -15.24
CA LEU A 60 1.63 9.23 -14.59
C LEU A 60 2.41 10.55 -14.72
N LYS A 61 1.98 11.41 -15.65
CA LYS A 61 2.61 12.71 -15.94
C LYS A 61 2.21 13.85 -14.97
N SER A 62 1.21 13.67 -14.09
CA SER A 62 0.58 14.80 -13.35
C SER A 62 0.46 14.67 -11.82
N TRP A 63 0.79 13.53 -11.22
CA TRP A 63 0.30 13.08 -9.91
C TRP A 63 1.16 13.38 -8.67
N LYS A 64 2.41 13.86 -8.82
CA LYS A 64 3.28 14.06 -7.65
C LYS A 64 2.68 15.03 -6.61
N ALA A 65 1.71 15.85 -7.01
CA ALA A 65 1.03 16.81 -6.15
C ALA A 65 -0.31 16.29 -5.56
N ASP A 66 -0.85 15.15 -5.99
CA ASP A 66 -2.25 14.79 -5.71
C ASP A 66 -2.43 13.75 -4.58
N PHE A 67 -1.40 12.95 -4.29
CA PHE A 67 -1.48 11.96 -3.20
C PHE A 67 -0.94 12.51 -1.91
N MET A 68 -1.77 12.42 -0.88
CA MET A 68 -1.42 12.80 0.47
C MET A 68 -1.68 11.62 1.41
N GLU A 69 -0.73 11.37 2.31
CA GLU A 69 -0.98 10.46 3.43
C GLU A 69 -2.17 10.96 4.24
N ASN A 70 -2.90 10.01 4.83
CA ASN A 70 -4.12 10.19 5.61
C ASN A 70 -5.34 10.72 4.85
N CYS A 71 -5.21 11.07 3.57
CA CYS A 71 -6.34 11.38 2.71
C CYS A 71 -7.01 10.12 2.16
N THR A 72 -8.29 10.27 1.79
CA THR A 72 -9.16 9.18 1.35
C THR A 72 -9.52 9.29 -0.12
N TYR A 73 -9.63 8.13 -0.78
CA TYR A 73 -9.75 8.02 -2.23
C TYR A 73 -10.66 6.85 -2.61
N VAL A 74 -11.36 7.03 -3.73
CA VAL A 74 -11.96 5.93 -4.49
C VAL A 74 -11.06 5.67 -5.69
N MET A 75 -10.60 4.43 -5.82
CA MET A 75 -9.64 4.02 -6.83
C MET A 75 -10.10 2.74 -7.56
N HIS A 76 -9.82 2.62 -8.85
CA HIS A 76 -10.18 1.42 -9.61
C HIS A 76 -9.28 1.15 -10.83
N ASN A 77 -9.47 -0.02 -11.45
CA ASN A 77 -8.73 -0.51 -12.62
C ASN A 77 -7.23 -0.69 -12.38
N PHE A 78 -6.92 -1.49 -11.37
CA PHE A 78 -5.55 -1.87 -11.04
C PHE A 78 -5.13 -3.15 -11.72
N LYS A 79 -3.83 -3.32 -11.93
CA LYS A 79 -3.24 -4.63 -12.18
C LYS A 79 -2.98 -5.30 -10.84
N VAL A 80 -3.51 -6.50 -10.63
CA VAL A 80 -3.15 -7.35 -9.49
C VAL A 80 -1.86 -8.10 -9.79
N MET A 81 -0.93 -8.12 -8.84
CA MET A 81 0.34 -8.81 -8.95
C MET A 81 0.60 -9.62 -7.68
N LYS A 82 1.34 -10.72 -7.77
CA LYS A 82 1.82 -11.42 -6.58
C LYS A 82 2.74 -10.50 -5.76
N ASN A 83 2.63 -10.59 -4.43
CA ASN A 83 3.51 -9.94 -3.49
C ASN A 83 4.61 -10.91 -3.05
N ASP A 84 5.41 -11.34 -4.02
CA ASP A 84 6.45 -12.38 -3.92
C ASP A 84 7.87 -11.79 -4.03
N GLY A 85 8.01 -10.49 -3.73
CA GLY A 85 9.33 -9.86 -3.66
C GLY A 85 10.11 -10.34 -2.44
N GLN A 86 11.44 -10.25 -2.51
CA GLN A 86 12.35 -10.58 -1.39
C GLN A 86 11.95 -9.86 -0.08
N PHE A 87 11.45 -8.63 -0.20
CA PHE A 87 10.91 -7.85 0.89
C PHE A 87 9.49 -7.38 0.56
N LYS A 88 8.55 -7.69 1.45
CA LYS A 88 7.14 -7.35 1.39
C LYS A 88 6.89 -6.19 2.35
N VAL A 89 6.12 -5.22 1.88
CA VAL A 89 5.73 -4.06 2.69
C VAL A 89 4.45 -4.35 3.49
N CYS A 90 3.55 -5.11 2.89
CA CYS A 90 2.33 -5.60 3.53
C CYS A 90 2.33 -7.13 3.47
N ASP A 91 1.64 -7.77 4.40
CA ASP A 91 1.51 -9.23 4.47
C ASP A 91 0.56 -9.81 3.39
N HIS A 92 -0.29 -8.97 2.79
CA HIS A 92 -1.22 -9.39 1.75
C HIS A 92 -0.52 -10.15 0.61
N GLN A 93 -1.07 -11.30 0.19
CA GLN A 93 -0.45 -12.18 -0.82
C GLN A 93 -0.28 -11.53 -2.20
N TYR A 94 -1.05 -10.46 -2.44
CA TYR A 94 -1.02 -9.66 -3.66
C TYR A 94 -0.68 -8.21 -3.37
N LYS A 95 -0.16 -7.52 -4.39
CA LYS A 95 0.02 -6.07 -4.44
C LYS A 95 -0.64 -5.53 -5.71
N LEU A 96 -0.93 -4.24 -5.73
CA LEU A 96 -1.53 -3.59 -6.89
C LEU A 96 -0.49 -2.77 -7.65
N ALA A 97 -0.71 -2.64 -8.95
CA ALA A 97 0.04 -1.72 -9.79
C ALA A 97 -0.91 -0.84 -10.60
N PHE A 98 -0.56 0.44 -10.71
CA PHE A 98 -1.29 1.34 -11.59
C PHE A 98 -1.07 0.97 -13.05
N THR A 99 -2.14 1.13 -13.83
CA THR A 99 -2.17 0.94 -15.27
C THR A 99 -2.50 2.28 -15.94
N GLY A 100 -2.45 2.33 -17.27
CA GLY A 100 -2.82 3.56 -18.01
C GLY A 100 -4.32 3.93 -17.89
N VAL A 101 -5.13 3.03 -17.34
CA VAL A 101 -6.59 3.20 -17.17
C VAL A 101 -7.01 3.21 -15.70
N THR A 102 -6.05 3.25 -14.77
CA THR A 102 -6.33 3.41 -13.34
C THR A 102 -6.97 4.78 -13.12
N ILE A 103 -8.09 4.80 -12.40
CA ILE A 103 -8.80 6.03 -12.05
C ILE A 103 -8.72 6.21 -10.54
N ILE A 104 -8.45 7.45 -10.14
CA ILE A 104 -8.30 7.83 -8.74
C ILE A 104 -9.07 9.12 -8.54
N ARG A 105 -9.89 9.14 -7.49
CA ARG A 105 -10.67 10.32 -7.10
C ARG A 105 -10.54 10.47 -5.60
N GLN A 106 -10.05 11.63 -5.16
CA GLN A 106 -10.14 11.97 -3.74
C GLN A 106 -11.61 12.07 -3.35
N SER A 107 -11.93 11.58 -2.16
CA SER A 107 -13.29 11.56 -1.62
C SER A 107 -13.19 11.59 -0.11
N ASP A 108 -14.01 12.38 0.56
CA ASP A 108 -14.04 12.42 2.02
C ASP A 108 -14.79 11.18 2.53
N LEU A 109 -14.05 10.26 3.13
CA LEU A 109 -14.55 8.97 3.64
C LEU A 109 -14.21 8.87 5.13
N GLU A 110 -15.05 9.47 5.98
CA GLU A 110 -14.78 9.63 7.42
C GLU A 110 -14.63 8.27 8.15
N ASP A 111 -15.38 7.26 7.72
CA ASP A 111 -15.42 5.93 8.36
C ASP A 111 -14.16 5.08 8.14
N LEU A 112 -13.23 5.52 7.30
CA LEU A 112 -12.01 4.75 7.06
C LEU A 112 -11.05 4.87 8.24
N PRO A 113 -10.42 3.76 8.68
CA PRO A 113 -9.49 3.78 9.79
C PRO A 113 -8.19 4.51 9.43
N PHE A 114 -7.56 5.13 10.41
CA PHE A 114 -6.16 5.57 10.30
C PHE A 114 -5.20 4.38 10.40
N LYS A 115 -3.93 4.62 10.11
CA LYS A 115 -2.86 3.63 10.20
C LYS A 115 -2.89 2.91 11.55
N LYS A 116 -2.94 1.57 11.51
CA LYS A 116 -2.84 0.73 12.70
C LYS A 116 -1.43 0.16 12.79
N TYR A 117 -0.75 0.42 13.90
CA TYR A 117 0.55 -0.17 14.16
C TYR A 117 0.39 -1.57 14.76
N LYS A 118 1.05 -2.55 14.14
CA LYS A 118 1.14 -3.92 14.66
C LYS A 118 2.47 -4.05 15.39
N PHE A 119 2.48 -3.71 16.68
CA PHE A 119 3.66 -3.86 17.51
C PHE A 119 3.93 -5.34 17.79
N VAL A 120 5.21 -5.70 17.83
CA VAL A 120 5.69 -7.02 18.24
C VAL A 120 6.49 -6.87 19.53
N GLU A 121 6.47 -7.90 20.37
CA GLU A 121 7.28 -7.91 21.59
C GLU A 121 8.78 -7.80 21.26
N PHE A 122 9.52 -7.02 22.04
CA PHE A 122 10.96 -6.87 21.88
C PHE A 122 11.70 -8.22 21.94
N THR A 123 11.25 -9.14 22.79
CA THR A 123 11.81 -10.49 22.90
C THR A 123 11.81 -11.20 21.54
N ASN A 124 10.70 -11.14 20.78
CA ASN A 124 10.61 -11.73 19.45
C ASN A 124 11.62 -11.11 18.47
N VAL A 125 11.89 -9.81 18.58
CA VAL A 125 12.92 -9.14 17.76
C VAL A 125 14.32 -9.64 18.14
N ILE A 126 14.62 -9.73 19.44
CA ILE A 126 15.94 -10.14 19.95
C ILE A 126 16.26 -11.59 19.56
N VAL A 127 15.28 -12.50 19.67
CA VAL A 127 15.49 -13.93 19.34
C VAL A 127 15.34 -14.23 17.84
N GLY A 128 15.05 -13.22 17.01
CA GLY A 128 14.88 -13.41 15.56
C GLY A 128 13.55 -14.05 15.15
N HIS A 129 12.54 -14.05 16.01
CA HIS A 129 11.22 -14.62 15.75
C HIS A 129 10.31 -13.61 15.05
N PHE A 130 10.61 -13.34 13.78
CA PHE A 130 9.82 -12.49 12.88
C PHE A 130 9.77 -13.09 11.47
N GLN A 131 8.84 -12.62 10.64
CA GLN A 131 8.80 -12.99 9.22
C GLN A 131 9.93 -12.26 8.48
N PRO A 132 11.00 -12.96 8.02
CA PRO A 132 12.19 -12.29 7.47
C PRO A 132 11.90 -11.52 6.19
N GLU A 133 10.86 -11.95 5.46
CA GLU A 133 10.43 -11.33 4.21
C GLU A 133 9.55 -10.09 4.42
N LEU A 134 9.09 -9.79 5.64
CA LEU A 134 8.21 -8.66 5.93
C LEU A 134 9.01 -7.49 6.54
N LEU A 135 8.88 -6.29 5.96
CA LEU A 135 9.54 -5.10 6.49
C LEU A 135 8.83 -4.59 7.74
N VAL A 136 9.49 -4.66 8.90
CA VAL A 136 8.94 -4.25 10.21
C VAL A 136 9.30 -2.81 10.61
N GLY A 137 9.83 -2.01 9.69
CA GLY A 137 10.34 -0.67 9.95
C GLY A 137 11.77 -0.67 10.51
N LYS A 138 12.43 0.50 10.45
CA LYS A 138 13.78 0.68 10.99
C LYS A 138 13.68 1.40 12.33
N LEU A 139 14.03 0.71 13.43
CA LEU A 139 14.31 1.37 14.70
C LEU A 139 15.71 1.98 14.58
N ASN A 140 15.81 3.29 14.40
CA ASN A 140 17.06 4.01 14.67
C ASN A 140 17.19 4.15 16.19
N CYS A 141 17.53 3.04 16.86
CA CYS A 141 17.96 3.08 18.24
C CYS A 141 19.45 3.42 18.26
N ASN A 142 19.80 4.66 18.59
CA ASN A 142 21.13 4.99 19.09
C ASN A 142 21.24 4.45 20.52
N LEU A 143 21.34 3.12 20.65
CA LEU A 143 21.54 2.45 21.94
C LEU A 143 23.01 2.05 22.08
N PHE A 144 23.90 3.03 22.06
CA PHE A 144 25.22 2.97 22.72
C PHE A 144 25.67 4.42 22.95
N ASN A 145 25.50 4.90 24.18
CA ASN A 145 26.35 5.91 24.80
C ASN A 145 26.97 5.24 26.03
#